data_AF-A0A3B9PIX4-F1
#
_entry.id   AF-A0A3B9PIX4-F1
#
_cell.length_a   1.000
_cell.length_b   1.000
_cell.length_c   1.000
_cell.angle_alpha   90.00
_cell.angle_beta   90.00
_cell.angle_gamma   90.00
#
_symmetry.space_group_name_H-M   'P 1'
#
loop_
_entity.id
_entity.type
_entity.pdbx_description
1 polymer ?
#
loop_
_entity_poly.entity_id
_entity_poly.type
_entity_poly.pdbx_seq_one_letter_code
_entity_poly.pdbx_strand_id
1 'polypeptide(L)'
;MDLPATLFSAAGQGVMLAIAVLSLYATVRRAPWGRLREATQLNLLLGFSVGLMLLWSMKAGVKPGLSLHMLGAMAATLALGPWLALLALGLALGGITFNGTLEWLDWPVNFVLMVLIPVAFA
;
A
#
# COMPACT_ATOMS: atom_id res chain seq x y z
N MET A 1 -0.14 -7.91 8.60
CA MET A 1 -1.11 -7.41 9.58
C MET A 1 -2.17 -6.67 8.81
N ASP A 2 -3.44 -6.98 9.02
CA ASP A 2 -4.56 -6.21 8.47
C ASP A 2 -5.23 -5.55 9.66
N LEU A 3 -5.15 -4.22 9.76
CA LEU A 3 -5.61 -3.46 10.92
C LEU A 3 -7.08 -3.09 10.77
N PRO A 4 -7.98 -3.55 11.67
CA PRO A 4 -9.37 -3.14 11.62
C PRO A 4 -9.51 -1.67 12.00
N ALA A 5 -10.31 -0.93 11.23
CA ALA A 5 -10.58 0.49 11.43
C ALA A 5 -11.28 0.77 12.76
N THR A 6 -11.97 -0.23 13.33
CA THR A 6 -12.63 -0.17 14.63
C THR A 6 -11.66 0.09 15.79
N LEU A 7 -10.36 -0.11 15.59
CA LEU A 7 -9.31 0.28 16.55
C LEU A 7 -9.19 1.80 16.71
N PHE A 8 -9.73 2.57 15.76
CA PHE A 8 -9.68 4.02 15.75
C PHE A 8 -11.07 4.61 15.95
N SER A 9 -11.14 5.75 16.62
CA SER A 9 -12.39 6.53 16.71
C SER A 9 -12.83 7.00 15.32
N ALA A 10 -14.11 7.32 15.15
CA ALA A 10 -14.63 7.84 13.88
C ALA A 10 -13.85 9.08 13.38
N ALA A 11 -13.45 9.96 14.30
CA ALA A 11 -12.57 11.10 13.99
C ALA A 11 -11.19 10.63 13.51
N GLY A 12 -10.60 9.62 14.16
CA GLY A 12 -9.32 9.03 13.74
C GLY A 12 -9.39 8.38 12.36
N GLN A 13 -10.46 7.65 12.06
CA GLN A 13 -10.70 7.09 10.72
C GLN A 13 -10.81 8.19 9.66
N GLY A 14 -11.52 9.29 9.98
CA GLY A 14 -11.62 10.46 9.11
C GLY A 14 -10.25 11.11 8.82
N VAL A 15 -9.38 11.22 9.83
CA VAL A 15 -8.00 11.71 9.66
C VAL A 15 -7.18 10.78 8.78
N MET A 16 -7.24 9.46 9.01
CA MET A 16 -6.51 8.48 8.18
C MET A 16 -6.96 8.52 6.73
N LEU A 17 -8.27 8.65 6.49
CA LEU A 17 -8.82 8.86 5.15
C LEU A 17 -8.32 10.15 4.51
N ALA A 18 -8.33 11.27 5.25
CA ALA A 18 -7.82 12.54 4.73
C ALA A 18 -6.34 12.45 4.35
N ILE A 19 -5.50 11.82 5.19
CA ILE A 19 -4.07 11.61 4.91
C ILE A 19 -3.88 10.71 3.67
N ALA A 20 -4.65 9.62 3.57
CA ALA A 20 -4.60 8.72 2.42
C ALA A 20 -4.96 9.45 1.12
N VAL A 21 -6.05 10.23 1.11
CA VAL A 21 -6.48 11.01 -0.05
C VAL A 21 -5.44 12.07 -0.43
N LEU A 22 -4.91 12.81 0.54
CA LEU A 22 -3.90 13.85 0.29
C LEU A 22 -2.59 13.26 -0.27
N SER A 23 -2.15 12.13 0.26
CA SER A 23 -0.94 11.46 -0.21
C SER A 23 -1.10 10.80 -1.58
N LEU A 24 -2.28 10.23 -1.88
CA LEU A 24 -2.62 9.78 -3.23
C LEU A 24 -2.67 10.95 -4.20
N TYR A 25 -3.31 12.07 -3.83
CA TYR A 25 -3.32 13.27 -4.65
C TYR A 25 -1.91 13.80 -4.92
N ALA A 26 -1.05 13.85 -3.89
CA ALA A 26 0.35 14.24 -4.03
C ALA A 26 1.11 13.28 -4.97
N THR A 27 0.89 11.97 -4.82
CA THR A 27 1.44 10.94 -5.71
C THR A 27 1.01 11.19 -7.15
N VAL A 28 -0.27 11.47 -7.38
CA VAL A 28 -0.79 11.71 -8.72
C VAL A 28 -0.18 12.96 -9.36
N ARG A 29 0.14 13.97 -8.56
CA ARG A 29 0.74 15.22 -9.06
C ARG A 29 2.24 15.14 -9.27
N ARG A 30 2.95 14.35 -8.45
CA ARG A 30 4.42 14.34 -8.37
C ARG A 30 5.08 13.09 -8.96
N ALA A 31 4.32 12.03 -9.18
CA ALA A 31 4.88 10.81 -9.76
C ALA A 31 5.49 11.10 -11.14
N PRO A 32 6.67 10.53 -11.45
CA PRO A 32 7.33 10.71 -12.73
C PRO A 32 6.65 9.87 -13.81
N TRP A 33 5.40 10.22 -14.17
CA TRP A 33 4.56 9.48 -15.11
C TRP A 33 5.20 9.24 -16.47
N GLY A 34 6.13 10.12 -16.88
CA GLY A 34 6.93 9.94 -18.09
C GLY A 34 7.69 8.62 -18.12
N ARG A 35 8.17 8.12 -16.97
CA ARG A 35 8.85 6.82 -16.86
C ARG A 35 7.96 5.66 -17.28
N LEU A 36 6.65 5.72 -17.02
CA LEU A 36 5.72 4.65 -17.34
C LEU A 36 5.40 4.53 -18.84
N ARG A 37 5.91 5.46 -19.67
CA ARG A 37 5.84 5.33 -21.13
C ARG A 37 6.78 4.24 -21.64
N GLU A 38 7.82 3.90 -20.89
CA GLU A 38 8.69 2.78 -21.19
C GLU A 38 8.03 1.48 -20.70
N ALA A 39 7.83 0.53 -21.62
CA ALA A 39 7.19 -0.75 -21.30
C ALA A 39 7.88 -1.49 -20.16
N THR A 40 9.21 -1.43 -20.06
CA THR A 40 9.99 -2.03 -18.98
C THR A 40 9.62 -1.47 -17.61
N GLN A 41 9.47 -0.14 -17.48
CA GLN A 41 9.11 0.51 -16.22
C GLN A 41 7.65 0.22 -15.84
N LEU A 42 6.75 0.19 -16.82
CA LEU A 42 5.35 -0.19 -16.59
C LEU A 42 5.24 -1.64 -16.11
N ASN A 43 5.91 -2.57 -16.80
CA ASN A 43 5.95 -3.98 -16.42
C ASN A 43 6.57 -4.16 -15.03
N LEU A 44 7.60 -3.40 -14.70
CA LEU A 44 8.22 -3.42 -13.38
C LEU A 44 7.22 -2.98 -12.30
N LEU A 45 6.50 -1.88 -12.52
CA LEU A 45 5.49 -1.39 -11.58
C LEU A 45 4.35 -2.39 -11.38
N LEU A 46 3.82 -2.94 -12.48
CA LEU A 46 2.74 -3.93 -12.43
C LEU A 46 3.22 -5.24 -11.79
N GLY A 47 4.44 -5.68 -12.13
CA GLY A 47 5.08 -6.86 -11.55
C GLY A 47 5.29 -6.70 -10.04
N PHE A 48 5.76 -5.54 -9.58
CA PHE A 48 5.81 -5.22 -8.16
C PHE A 48 4.42 -5.21 -7.53
N SER A 49 3.42 -4.59 -8.17
CA SER A 49 2.06 -4.52 -7.63
C SER A 49 1.46 -5.93 -7.40
N VAL A 50 1.56 -6.80 -8.39
CA VAL A 50 1.08 -8.20 -8.30
C VAL A 50 1.94 -9.01 -7.32
N GLY A 51 3.26 -8.90 -7.39
CA GLY A 51 4.16 -9.61 -6.50
C GLY A 51 3.94 -9.23 -5.03
N LEU A 52 3.78 -7.93 -4.74
CA LEU A 52 3.46 -7.42 -3.41
C LEU A 52 2.08 -7.89 -2.95
N MET A 53 1.08 -7.94 -3.83
CA MET A 53 -0.24 -8.49 -3.51
C MET A 53 -0.15 -9.97 -3.09
N LEU A 54 0.65 -10.78 -3.80
CA LEU A 54 0.90 -12.18 -3.45
C LEU A 54 1.66 -12.30 -2.12
N LEU A 55 2.70 -11.50 -1.92
CA LEU A 55 3.46 -11.47 -0.67
C LEU A 55 2.58 -11.05 0.51
N TRP A 56 1.65 -10.12 0.32
CA TRP A 56 0.69 -9.71 1.33
C TRP A 56 -0.27 -10.84 1.70
N SER A 57 -0.62 -11.69 0.72
CA SER A 57 -1.49 -12.85 0.94
C SER A 57 -0.80 -13.96 1.73
N MET A 58 0.53 -13.95 1.82
CA MET A 58 1.28 -14.89 2.64
C MET A 58 1.16 -14.52 4.12
N LYS A 59 0.47 -15.37 4.89
CA LYS A 59 0.28 -15.20 6.33
C LYS A 59 1.34 -15.96 7.11
N ALA A 60 2.34 -15.25 7.64
CA ALA A 60 3.21 -15.81 8.66
C ALA A 60 2.49 -15.70 10.02
N GLY A 61 1.84 -16.79 10.44
CA GLY A 61 1.14 -16.85 11.72
C GLY A 61 2.12 -16.98 12.88
N VAL A 62 2.23 -15.93 13.70
CA VAL A 62 3.09 -15.95 14.91
C VAL A 62 2.25 -16.22 16.17
N LYS A 63 1.04 -15.64 16.26
CA LYS A 63 0.07 -15.88 17.34
C LYS A 63 -1.36 -15.87 16.76
N PRO A 64 -2.35 -16.47 17.44
CA PRO A 64 -3.75 -16.36 17.03
C PRO A 64 -4.15 -14.88 16.91
N GLY A 65 -4.62 -14.47 15.73
CA GLY A 65 -4.97 -13.06 15.44
C GLY A 65 -3.78 -12.13 15.10
N LEU A 66 -2.53 -12.62 15.09
CA LEU A 66 -1.34 -11.85 14.73
C LEU A 66 -0.63 -12.48 13.54
N SER A 67 -0.95 -12.01 12.34
CA SER A 67 -0.24 -12.36 11.10
C SER A 67 0.79 -11.29 10.73
N LEU A 68 2.05 -11.72 10.57
CA LEU A 68 3.07 -10.90 9.94
C LEU A 68 2.97 -11.10 8.43
N HIS A 69 2.97 -9.99 7.69
CA HIS A 69 3.02 -9.98 6.22
C HIS A 69 4.35 -9.40 5.80
N MET A 70 4.93 -9.94 4.73
CA MET A 70 6.11 -9.36 4.13
C MET A 70 5.68 -8.19 3.24
N LEU A 71 5.94 -6.97 3.71
CA LEU A 71 5.38 -5.74 3.15
C LEU A 71 6.08 -5.27 1.87
N GLY A 72 7.38 -5.54 1.73
CA GLY A 72 8.17 -5.22 0.53
C GLY A 72 8.29 -3.72 0.20
N ALA A 73 7.88 -2.82 1.10
CA ALA A 73 7.81 -1.38 0.81
C ALA A 73 9.17 -0.74 0.52
N MET A 74 10.22 -1.13 1.25
CA MET A 74 11.58 -0.64 1.01
C MET A 74 12.12 -1.10 -0.35
N ALA A 75 11.91 -2.37 -0.71
CA ALA A 75 12.31 -2.92 -2.00
C ALA A 75 11.61 -2.19 -3.16
N ALA A 76 10.31 -1.94 -3.05
CA ALA A 76 9.56 -1.16 -4.03
C ALA A 76 10.07 0.28 -4.14
N THR A 77 10.37 0.92 -3.01
CA THR A 77 10.89 2.30 -2.97
C THR A 77 12.26 2.42 -3.63
N LEU A 78 13.18 1.49 -3.36
CA LEU A 78 14.50 1.48 -3.99
C LEU A 78 14.44 1.18 -5.50
N ALA A 79 13.52 0.31 -5.94
CA ALA A 79 13.40 -0.07 -7.34
C ALA A 79 12.66 0.97 -8.20
N LEU A 80 11.56 1.53 -7.69
CA LEU A 80 10.65 2.40 -8.45
C LEU A 80 10.81 3.89 -8.09
N GLY A 81 11.42 4.19 -6.94
CA GLY A 81 11.34 5.49 -6.29
C GLY A 81 10.07 5.63 -5.46
N PRO A 82 10.01 6.60 -4.52
CA PRO A 82 8.96 6.68 -3.51
C PRO A 82 7.56 6.86 -4.11
N TRP A 83 7.40 7.72 -5.12
CA TRP A 83 6.08 8.00 -5.70
C TRP A 83 5.49 6.81 -6.46
N LEU A 84 6.29 6.11 -7.25
CA LEU A 84 5.83 4.93 -7.98
C LEU A 84 5.68 3.71 -7.04
N ALA A 85 6.45 3.66 -5.95
CA ALA A 85 6.27 2.65 -4.90
C ALA A 85 4.94 2.83 -4.14
N LEU A 86 4.57 4.08 -3.79
CA LEU A 86 3.24 4.37 -3.23
C LEU A 86 2.12 3.90 -4.16
N LEU A 87 2.29 4.09 -5.47
CA LEU A 87 1.32 3.60 -6.46
C LEU A 87 1.27 2.06 -6.48
N ALA A 88 2.41 1.39 -6.55
CA ALA A 88 2.46 -0.08 -6.61
C ALA A 88 1.89 -0.75 -5.35
N LEU A 89 2.26 -0.25 -4.17
CA LEU A 89 1.73 -0.72 -2.89
C LEU A 89 0.25 -0.37 -2.71
N GLY A 90 -0.18 0.81 -3.17
CA GLY A 90 -1.58 1.21 -3.18
C GLY A 90 -2.43 0.31 -4.07
N LEU A 91 -1.91 -0.07 -5.25
CA LEU A 91 -2.55 -1.04 -6.14
C LEU A 91 -2.60 -2.44 -5.51
N ALA A 92 -1.54 -2.89 -4.86
CA ALA A 92 -1.52 -4.15 -4.13
C ALA A 92 -2.57 -4.16 -3.00
N LEU A 93 -2.61 -3.11 -2.18
CA LEU A 93 -3.59 -2.96 -1.09
C LEU A 93 -5.03 -2.87 -1.62
N GLY A 94 -5.24 -2.14 -2.73
CA GLY A 94 -6.52 -2.14 -3.43
C GLY A 94 -6.91 -3.54 -3.91
N GLY A 95 -5.99 -4.26 -4.55
CA GLY A 95 -6.22 -5.62 -5.06
C GLY A 95 -6.63 -6.61 -3.99
N ILE A 96 -5.97 -6.61 -2.82
CA ILE A 96 -6.36 -7.48 -1.71
C ILE A 96 -7.75 -7.11 -1.14
N THR A 97 -8.07 -5.80 -1.13
CA THR A 97 -9.38 -5.30 -0.66
C THR A 97 -10.50 -5.71 -1.62
N PHE A 98 -10.24 -5.63 -2.93
CA PHE A 98 -11.15 -6.15 -3.95
C PHE A 98 -11.34 -7.67 -3.86
N ASN A 99 -10.31 -8.42 -3.45
CA ASN A 99 -10.39 -9.86 -3.18
C ASN A 99 -11.16 -10.18 -1.87
N GLY A 100 -11.61 -9.18 -1.12
CA GLY A 100 -12.35 -9.35 0.12
C GLY A 100 -11.49 -9.85 1.29
N THR A 101 -10.16 -9.80 1.18
CA THR A 101 -9.28 -10.15 2.30
C THR A 101 -9.12 -9.00 3.30
N LEU A 102 -9.38 -7.76 2.87
CA LEU A 102 -9.41 -6.55 3.69
C LEU A 102 -10.75 -5.85 3.50
N GLU A 103 -11.34 -5.31 4.57
CA GLU A 103 -12.56 -4.51 4.45
C GLU A 103 -12.26 -3.11 3.89
N TRP A 104 -13.22 -2.54 3.15
CA TRP A 104 -13.09 -1.21 2.57
C TRP A 104 -12.87 -0.11 3.61
N LEU A 105 -13.48 -0.26 4.79
CA LEU A 105 -13.32 0.70 5.88
C LEU A 105 -11.90 0.65 6.49
N ASP A 106 -11.22 -0.49 6.40
CA ASP A 106 -9.88 -0.71 6.91
C ASP A 106 -8.80 -0.17 5.97
N TRP A 107 -9.15 0.02 4.69
CA TRP A 107 -8.22 0.45 3.65
C TRP A 107 -7.41 1.70 4.01
N PRO A 108 -8.00 2.81 4.50
CA PRO A 108 -7.24 4.04 4.75
C PRO A 108 -6.21 3.90 5.88
N VAL A 109 -6.57 3.17 6.94
CA VAL A 109 -5.68 2.92 8.09
C VAL A 109 -4.48 2.09 7.64
N ASN A 110 -4.74 1.01 6.91
CA ASN A 110 -3.68 0.14 6.39
C ASN A 110 -2.82 0.87 5.36
N PHE A 111 -3.42 1.68 4.49
CA PHE A 111 -2.67 2.49 3.54
C PHE A 111 -1.71 3.45 4.25
N VAL A 112 -2.18 4.21 5.23
CA VAL A 112 -1.31 5.16 5.93
C VAL A 112 -0.19 4.44 6.69
N LEU A 113 -0.53 3.43 7.49
CA LEU A 113 0.43 2.80 8.39
C LEU A 113 1.38 1.83 7.69
N MET A 114 0.93 1.18 6.61
CA MET A 114 1.68 0.12 5.95
C MET A 114 2.22 0.51 4.59
N VAL A 115 1.64 1.52 3.93
CA VAL A 115 2.15 2.00 2.63
C VAL A 115 2.85 3.33 2.80
N LEU A 116 2.14 4.35 3.27
CA LEU A 116 2.64 5.72 3.31
C LEU A 116 3.84 5.88 4.24
N ILE A 117 3.71 5.44 5.50
CA ILE A 117 4.79 5.59 6.50
C ILE A 117 6.04 4.81 6.06
N PRO A 118 5.97 3.51 5.73
CA PRO A 118 7.18 2.78 5.33
C PRO A 118 7.88 3.36 4.09
N VAL A 119 7.13 3.85 3.10
CA VAL A 119 7.73 4.49 1.90
C VAL A 119 8.34 5.85 2.24
N ALA A 120 7.77 6.60 3.19
CA ALA A 120 8.30 7.89 3.61
C ALA A 120 9.64 7.77 4.37
N PHE A 121 9.90 6.60 4.99
CA PHE A 121 11.12 6.33 5.77
C PHE A 121 12.07 5.29 5.12
N ALA A 122 11.76 4.80 3.92
CA ALA A 122 12.61 3.89 3.15
C ALA A 122 13.74 4.63 2.43
#